data_AF-A0A380P966-F1
#
_entry.id   AF-A0A380P966-F1
#
_cell.length_a   1.000
_cell.length_b   1.000
_cell.length_c   1.000
_cell.angle_alpha   90.00
_cell.angle_beta   90.00
_cell.angle_gamma   90.00
#
_symmetry.space_group_name_H-M   'P 1'
#
loop_
_entity.id
_entity.type
_entity.pdbx_description
1 polymer ?
#
loop_
_entity_poly.entity_id
_entity_poly.type
_entity_poly.pdbx_seq_one_letter_code
_entity_poly.pdbx_strand_id
1 'polypeptide(L)'
;MSGKRGATRLGFAVLLKFYTQFGRFPRNRTELPGEAVEFVARQVQVPALELESYDWTGRTVEYHRAQIREHLGFRECSVADAEKLTAYLAEHVAHKERRPEQDRVELLARCRTESIEPPTSGRCDRIVGAALRKAEETLTALISSRLTLESVERIVALVAGADKDDPDVMT
;
A
#
# COMPACT_ATOMS: atom_id res chain seq x y z
N MET A 1 -3.37 -6.95 35.28
CA MET A 1 -2.58 -5.90 34.58
C MET A 1 -1.09 -6.16 34.80
N SER A 2 -0.45 -6.96 33.95
CA SER A 2 0.97 -7.29 34.13
C SER A 2 1.83 -6.13 33.63
N GLY A 3 2.66 -5.60 34.52
CA GLY A 3 3.30 -4.29 34.39
C GLY A 3 4.43 -4.28 33.37
N LYS A 4 4.28 -3.44 32.34
CA LYS A 4 5.39 -3.00 31.49
C LYS A 4 6.38 -2.24 32.38
N ARG A 5 7.56 -2.80 32.64
CA ARG A 5 8.65 -2.23 33.45
C ARG A 5 9.87 -1.96 32.55
N GLY A 6 10.61 -0.89 32.83
CA GLY A 6 11.81 -0.49 32.09
C GLY A 6 11.59 -0.45 30.57
N ALA A 7 12.47 -1.12 29.83
CA ALA A 7 12.45 -1.27 28.38
C ALA A 7 11.07 -1.55 27.76
N THR A 8 10.27 -2.45 28.35
CA THR A 8 8.96 -2.84 27.78
C THR A 8 7.93 -1.71 27.83
N ARG A 9 8.00 -0.83 28.84
CA ARG A 9 7.13 0.35 28.96
C ARG A 9 7.49 1.39 27.91
N LEU A 10 8.79 1.67 27.79
CA LEU A 10 9.29 2.63 26.82
C LEU A 10 9.05 2.15 25.39
N GLY A 11 9.37 0.89 25.09
CA GLY A 11 9.11 0.29 23.78
C GLY A 11 7.64 0.34 23.38
N PHE A 12 6.72 -0.01 24.30
CA PHE A 12 5.28 0.12 24.04
C PHE A 12 4.87 1.57 23.75
N ALA A 13 5.33 2.52 24.56
CA ALA A 13 4.98 3.94 24.40
C ALA A 13 5.51 4.53 23.10
N VAL A 14 6.73 4.16 22.70
CA VAL A 14 7.33 4.58 21.43
C VAL A 14 6.56 3.99 20.25
N LEU A 15 6.20 2.70 20.29
CA LEU A 15 5.39 2.07 19.24
C LEU A 15 4.03 2.74 19.12
N LEU A 16 3.35 3.01 20.24
CA LEU A 16 2.06 3.70 20.25
C LEU A 16 2.19 5.09 19.64
N LYS A 17 3.17 5.88 20.09
CA LYS A 17 3.38 7.24 19.58
C LYS A 17 3.68 7.24 18.07
N PHE A 18 4.55 6.33 17.63
CA PHE A 18 4.87 6.18 16.21
C PHE A 18 3.62 5.81 15.41
N TYR A 19 2.81 4.86 15.88
CA TYR A 19 1.59 4.45 15.19
C TYR A 19 0.58 5.59 15.07
N THR A 20 0.36 6.36 16.14
CA THR A 20 -0.57 7.50 16.09
C THR A 20 -0.16 8.57 15.07
N GLN A 21 1.14 8.68 14.78
CA GLN A 21 1.66 9.65 13.81
C GLN A 21 1.66 9.12 12.38
N PHE A 22 2.04 7.85 12.18
CA PHE A 22 2.32 7.29 10.84
C PHE A 22 1.33 6.23 10.39
N GLY A 23 0.42 5.77 11.26
CA GLY A 23 -0.56 4.72 10.98
C GLY A 23 0.03 3.32 10.75
N ARG A 24 1.30 3.11 11.08
CA ARG A 24 2.03 1.85 10.94
C ARG A 24 3.08 1.73 12.03
N PHE A 25 3.67 0.55 12.20
CA PHE A 25 4.83 0.36 13.07
C PHE A 25 6.16 0.76 12.39
N PRO A 26 7.20 1.12 13.18
CA PRO A 26 8.54 1.32 12.65
C PRO A 26 9.09 -0.01 12.12
N ARG A 27 9.81 0.01 11.00
CA ARG A 27 10.43 -1.19 10.43
C ARG A 27 11.67 -1.62 11.22
N ASN A 28 12.36 -0.66 11.83
CA ASN A 28 13.53 -0.87 12.66
C ASN A 28 13.75 0.35 13.59
N ARG A 29 14.75 0.25 14.46
CA ARG A 29 15.13 1.30 15.42
C ARG A 29 15.62 2.59 14.76
N THR A 30 16.10 2.55 13.51
CA THR A 30 16.67 3.74 12.84
C THR A 30 15.60 4.73 12.38
N GLU A 31 14.34 4.29 12.25
CA GLU A 31 13.19 5.17 12.01
C GLU A 31 12.78 6.01 13.23
N LEU A 32 13.43 5.82 14.39
CA LEU A 32 13.11 6.49 15.63
C LEU A 32 14.18 7.53 15.96
N PRO A 33 13.92 8.84 15.75
CA PRO A 33 14.84 9.90 16.13
C PRO A 33 15.15 9.84 17.63
N GLY A 34 16.41 10.03 18.02
CA GLY A 34 16.83 10.00 19.43
C GLY A 34 16.03 10.96 20.30
N GLU A 35 15.85 12.20 19.83
CA GLU A 35 15.06 13.24 20.51
C GLU A 35 13.60 12.82 20.76
N ALA A 36 12.98 12.13 19.79
CA ALA A 36 11.61 11.64 19.93
C ALA A 36 11.53 10.53 20.99
N VAL A 37 12.53 9.64 21.03
CA VAL A 37 12.64 8.60 22.06
C VAL A 37 12.83 9.22 23.43
N GLU A 38 13.74 10.20 23.57
CA GLU A 38 13.97 10.91 24.83
C GLU A 38 12.73 11.65 25.33
N PHE A 39 11.98 12.27 24.40
CA PHE A 39 10.73 12.92 24.73
C PHE A 39 9.71 11.93 25.33
N VAL A 40 9.49 10.80 24.66
CA VAL A 40 8.58 9.75 25.15
C VAL A 40 9.08 9.15 26.47
N ALA A 41 10.39 8.93 26.59
CA ALA A 41 11.06 8.41 27.79
C ALA A 41 10.77 9.26 29.04
N ARG A 42 10.85 10.59 28.92
CA ARG A 42 10.47 11.52 30.00
C ARG A 42 9.00 11.38 30.40
N GLN A 43 8.09 11.20 29.44
CA GLN A 43 6.65 11.07 29.71
C GLN A 43 6.32 9.79 30.48
N VAL A 44 7.05 8.70 30.23
CA VAL A 44 6.82 7.40 30.90
C VAL A 44 7.73 7.16 32.10
N GLN A 45 8.59 8.13 32.43
CA GLN A 45 9.55 8.10 33.53
C GLN A 45 10.49 6.88 33.45
N VAL A 46 11.01 6.60 32.26
CA VAL A 46 11.98 5.53 32.00
C VAL A 46 13.19 6.14 31.31
N PRO A 47 14.45 5.84 31.70
CA PRO A 47 15.63 6.31 30.97
C PRO A 47 15.59 5.89 29.51
N ALA A 48 15.95 6.79 28.58
CA ALA A 48 15.91 6.50 27.15
C ALA A 48 16.80 5.29 26.75
N LEU A 49 17.91 5.10 27.48
CA LEU A 49 18.84 3.98 27.32
C LEU A 49 18.18 2.61 27.50
N GLU A 50 17.13 2.52 28.31
CA GLU A 50 16.37 1.27 28.49
C GLU A 50 15.74 0.77 27.18
N LEU A 51 15.56 1.62 26.17
CA LEU A 51 15.07 1.16 24.87
C LEU A 51 16.07 0.24 24.16
N GLU A 52 17.36 0.28 24.49
CA GLU A 52 18.38 -0.59 23.89
C GLU A 52 18.16 -2.07 24.23
N SER A 53 17.60 -2.36 25.41
CA SER A 53 17.26 -3.72 25.83
C SER A 53 15.85 -4.15 25.39
N TYR A 54 15.12 -3.31 24.65
CA TYR A 54 13.83 -3.67 24.11
C TYR A 54 14.00 -4.60 22.90
N ASP A 55 13.42 -5.81 23.00
CA ASP A 55 13.39 -6.76 21.89
C ASP A 55 12.38 -6.30 20.83
N TRP A 56 12.90 -5.93 19.66
CA TRP A 56 12.12 -5.54 18.48
C TRP A 56 11.58 -6.73 17.69
N THR A 57 11.88 -7.94 18.16
CA THR A 57 11.45 -9.21 17.58
C THR A 57 10.75 -10.08 18.63
N GLY A 58 10.13 -11.18 18.20
CA GLY A 58 9.54 -12.14 19.11
C GLY A 58 8.16 -11.76 19.67
N ARG A 59 7.71 -12.52 20.67
CA ARG A 59 6.30 -12.54 21.11
C ARG A 59 5.86 -11.25 21.81
N THR A 60 6.76 -10.59 22.53
CA THR A 60 6.43 -9.39 23.31
C THR A 60 6.07 -8.22 22.41
N VAL A 61 6.87 -7.95 21.37
CA VAL A 61 6.57 -6.88 20.41
C VAL A 61 5.32 -7.18 19.60
N GLU A 62 5.08 -8.43 19.20
CA GLU A 62 3.85 -8.81 18.49
C GLU A 62 2.61 -8.62 19.37
N TYR A 63 2.70 -8.97 20.66
CA TYR A 63 1.64 -8.68 21.61
C TYR A 63 1.40 -7.17 21.76
N HIS A 64 2.46 -6.36 21.86
CA HIS A 64 2.33 -4.90 21.89
C HIS A 64 1.68 -4.33 20.62
N ARG A 65 2.07 -4.83 19.44
CA ARG A 65 1.48 -4.41 18.16
C ARG A 65 -0.01 -4.72 18.11
N ALA A 66 -0.41 -5.92 18.52
CA ALA A 66 -1.81 -6.32 18.61
C ALA A 66 -2.60 -5.42 19.58
N GLN A 67 -2.07 -5.16 20.78
CA GLN A 67 -2.70 -4.25 21.75
C GLN A 67 -2.89 -2.83 21.20
N ILE A 68 -1.90 -2.31 20.48
CA ILE A 68 -1.97 -0.96 19.91
C ILE A 68 -3.01 -0.90 18.80
N ARG A 69 -3.04 -1.90 17.91
CA ARG A 69 -4.05 -2.00 16.85
C ARG A 69 -5.46 -2.05 17.44
N GLU A 70 -5.69 -2.94 18.40
CA GLU A 70 -6.97 -3.06 19.09
C GLU A 70 -7.39 -1.74 19.75
N HIS A 71 -6.46 -1.09 20.46
CA HIS A 71 -6.72 0.19 21.13
C HIS A 71 -7.06 1.32 20.16
N LEU A 72 -6.40 1.37 19.00
CA LEU A 72 -6.61 2.40 17.98
C LEU A 72 -7.73 2.05 16.99
N GLY A 73 -8.33 0.86 17.08
CA GLY A 73 -9.36 0.37 16.17
C GLY A 73 -8.84 -0.02 14.79
N PHE A 74 -7.54 -0.29 14.65
CA PHE A 74 -6.91 -0.73 13.41
C PHE A 74 -6.83 -2.26 13.33
N ARG A 75 -6.76 -2.77 12.11
CA ARG A 75 -6.53 -4.19 11.82
C ARG A 75 -5.45 -4.37 10.74
N GLU A 76 -4.80 -5.53 10.74
CA GLU A 76 -3.85 -5.86 9.69
C GLU A 76 -4.55 -6.01 8.33
N CYS A 77 -3.83 -5.65 7.25
CA CYS A 77 -4.33 -5.85 5.89
C CYS A 77 -4.37 -7.35 5.55
N SER A 78 -5.57 -7.91 5.50
CA SER A 78 -5.84 -9.26 5.02
C SER A 78 -5.71 -9.37 3.50
N VAL A 79 -5.81 -10.59 2.96
CA VAL A 79 -5.86 -10.82 1.51
C VAL A 79 -7.13 -10.19 0.92
N ALA A 80 -8.29 -10.36 1.56
CA ALA A 80 -9.55 -9.75 1.15
C ALA A 80 -9.47 -8.21 1.11
N ASP A 81 -8.76 -7.60 2.04
CA ASP A 81 -8.52 -6.15 2.01
C ASP A 81 -7.68 -5.75 0.81
N ALA A 82 -6.62 -6.49 0.53
CA ALA A 82 -5.77 -6.21 -0.62
C ALA A 82 -6.55 -6.31 -1.94
N GLU A 83 -7.44 -7.30 -2.07
CA GLU A 83 -8.33 -7.45 -3.22
C GLU A 83 -9.33 -6.29 -3.33
N LYS A 84 -9.95 -5.90 -2.21
CA LYS A 84 -10.86 -4.75 -2.15
C LYS A 84 -10.17 -3.44 -2.53
N LEU A 85 -8.97 -3.20 -1.98
CA LEU A 85 -8.16 -2.03 -2.29
C LEU A 85 -7.74 -2.02 -3.77
N THR A 86 -7.37 -3.19 -4.32
CA THR A 86 -7.05 -3.34 -5.75
C THR A 86 -8.23 -2.95 -6.63
N ALA A 87 -9.44 -3.46 -6.31
CA ALA A 87 -10.65 -3.13 -7.06
C ALA A 87 -10.99 -1.64 -6.99
N TYR A 88 -10.90 -1.05 -5.79
CA TYR A 88 -11.13 0.38 -5.58
C TYR A 88 -10.18 1.24 -6.43
N LEU A 89 -8.87 0.97 -6.38
CA LEU A 89 -7.88 1.70 -7.16
C LEU A 89 -8.12 1.58 -8.68
N ALA A 90 -8.45 0.38 -9.15
CA ALA A 90 -8.71 0.13 -10.56
C ALA A 90 -9.90 0.95 -11.08
N GLU A 91 -10.96 1.07 -10.28
CA GLU A 91 -12.19 1.80 -10.66
C GLU A 91 -12.06 3.32 -10.50
N HIS A 92 -11.35 3.80 -9.48
CA HIS A 92 -11.40 5.22 -9.09
C HIS A 92 -10.18 6.03 -9.53
N VAL A 93 -9.03 5.38 -9.73
CA VAL A 93 -7.73 6.07 -9.86
C VAL A 93 -7.08 5.79 -11.21
N ALA A 94 -7.03 4.53 -11.62
CA ALA A 94 -6.37 4.10 -12.86
C ALA A 94 -6.99 4.68 -14.14
N HIS A 95 -8.19 5.27 -14.07
CA HIS A 95 -8.84 5.96 -15.19
C HIS A 95 -8.37 7.40 -15.40
N LYS A 96 -7.82 8.09 -14.39
CA LYS A 96 -7.63 9.55 -14.43
C LYS A 96 -6.22 10.00 -14.82
N GLU A 97 -5.17 9.29 -14.40
CA GLU A 97 -3.78 9.50 -14.84
C GLU A 97 -2.95 8.36 -14.23
N ARG A 98 -2.34 7.49 -15.06
CA ARG A 98 -1.59 6.29 -14.61
C ARG A 98 -0.27 6.66 -13.91
N ARG A 99 -0.35 7.28 -12.73
CA ARG A 99 0.82 7.67 -11.92
C ARG A 99 0.91 6.77 -10.69
N PRO A 100 1.80 5.77 -10.67
CA PRO A 100 1.94 4.82 -9.55
C PRO A 100 2.12 5.49 -8.18
N GLU A 101 2.78 6.65 -8.14
CA GLU A 101 2.95 7.44 -6.92
C GLU A 101 1.62 8.00 -6.38
N GLN A 102 0.71 8.43 -7.26
CA GLN A 102 -0.62 8.90 -6.84
C GLN A 102 -1.50 7.74 -6.37
N ASP A 103 -1.46 6.60 -7.08
CA ASP A 103 -2.15 5.37 -6.68
C ASP A 103 -1.70 4.92 -5.28
N ARG A 104 -0.41 5.06 -4.98
CA ARG A 104 0.15 4.74 -3.66
C ARG A 104 -0.33 5.70 -2.58
N VAL A 105 -0.40 7.00 -2.85
CA VAL A 105 -0.93 7.99 -1.89
C VAL A 105 -2.41 7.67 -1.58
N GLU A 106 -3.20 7.40 -2.62
CA GLU A 106 -4.62 7.06 -2.47
C GLU A 106 -4.82 5.73 -1.75
N LEU A 107 -4.00 4.71 -2.04
CA LEU A 107 -3.99 3.44 -1.32
C LEU A 107 -3.80 3.64 0.18
N LEU A 108 -2.80 4.45 0.55
CA LEU A 108 -2.49 4.73 1.96
C LEU A 108 -3.60 5.56 2.63
N ALA A 109 -4.20 6.50 1.92
CA ALA A 109 -5.36 7.25 2.40
C ALA A 109 -6.55 6.32 2.64
N ARG A 110 -6.84 5.42 1.70
CA ARG A 110 -7.92 4.46 1.80
C ARG A 110 -7.73 3.48 2.94
N CYS A 111 -6.50 2.99 3.14
CA CYS A 111 -6.17 2.15 4.30
C CYS A 111 -6.54 2.85 5.61
N ARG A 112 -6.19 4.14 5.77
CA ARG A 112 -6.54 4.90 6.97
C ARG A 112 -8.06 5.05 7.15
N THR A 113 -8.80 5.35 6.08
CA THR A 113 -10.26 5.51 6.13
C THR A 113 -10.97 4.21 6.54
N GLU A 114 -10.42 3.06 6.18
CA GLU A 114 -10.99 1.74 6.52
C GLU A 114 -10.36 1.12 7.78
N SER A 115 -9.57 1.90 8.54
CA SER A 115 -8.81 1.45 9.72
C SER A 115 -7.96 0.21 9.45
N ILE A 116 -7.35 0.14 8.27
CA ILE A 116 -6.42 -0.91 7.85
C ILE A 116 -5.00 -0.39 8.06
N GLU A 117 -4.17 -1.18 8.73
CA GLU A 117 -2.73 -0.94 8.78
C GLU A 117 -2.16 -1.03 7.36
N PRO A 118 -1.45 0.01 6.88
CA PRO A 118 -0.84 0.00 5.57
C PRO A 118 0.04 -1.24 5.36
N PRO A 119 -0.11 -1.95 4.24
CA PRO A 119 0.78 -3.04 3.89
C PRO A 119 2.24 -2.60 3.81
N THR A 120 3.15 -3.57 3.78
CA THR A 120 4.55 -3.29 3.45
C THR A 120 4.66 -2.61 2.09
N SER A 121 5.74 -1.84 1.87
CA SER A 121 5.94 -1.12 0.59
C SER A 121 5.79 -2.05 -0.61
N GLY A 122 6.50 -3.18 -0.63
CA GLY A 122 6.41 -4.13 -1.74
C GLY A 122 5.01 -4.76 -1.90
N ARG A 123 4.22 -4.87 -0.83
CA ARG A 123 2.82 -5.30 -0.95
C ARG A 123 1.92 -4.19 -1.50
N CYS A 124 2.17 -2.92 -1.15
CA CYS A 124 1.51 -1.78 -1.77
C CYS A 124 1.81 -1.73 -3.27
N ASP A 125 3.07 -1.88 -3.66
CA ASP A 125 3.51 -1.85 -5.07
C ASP A 125 2.82 -2.96 -5.90
N ARG A 126 2.65 -4.15 -5.31
CA ARG A 126 1.89 -5.25 -5.94
C ARG A 126 0.39 -4.94 -6.08
N ILE A 127 -0.23 -4.32 -5.07
CA ILE A 127 -1.65 -3.92 -5.11
C ILE A 127 -1.86 -2.87 -6.21
N VAL A 128 -0.99 -1.86 -6.28
CA VAL A 128 -1.04 -0.82 -7.32
C VAL A 128 -0.85 -1.44 -8.71
N GLY A 129 0.16 -2.29 -8.90
CA GLY A 129 0.37 -2.98 -10.18
C GLY A 129 -0.80 -3.86 -10.60
N ALA A 130 -1.43 -4.57 -9.64
CA ALA A 130 -2.62 -5.37 -9.91
C ALA A 130 -3.82 -4.50 -10.30
N ALA A 131 -3.98 -3.32 -9.68
CA ALA A 131 -5.05 -2.39 -9.97
C ALA A 131 -4.92 -1.80 -11.39
N LEU A 132 -3.71 -1.39 -11.77
CA LEU A 132 -3.41 -0.89 -13.11
C LEU A 132 -3.73 -1.92 -14.20
N ARG A 133 -3.29 -3.17 -14.00
CA ARG A 133 -3.60 -4.28 -14.92
C ARG A 133 -5.12 -4.50 -15.04
N LYS A 134 -5.83 -4.54 -13.90
CA LYS A 134 -7.28 -4.75 -13.89
C LYS A 134 -8.04 -3.64 -14.60
N ALA A 135 -7.60 -2.39 -14.44
CA ALA A 135 -8.19 -1.24 -15.14
C ALA A 135 -7.97 -1.34 -16.66
N GLU A 136 -6.80 -1.77 -17.10
CA GLU A 136 -6.48 -1.98 -18.52
C GLU A 136 -7.30 -3.11 -19.15
N GLU A 137 -7.44 -4.25 -18.47
CA GLU A 137 -8.31 -5.35 -18.89
C GLU A 137 -9.76 -4.90 -19.03
N THR A 138 -10.25 -4.14 -18.04
CA THR A 138 -11.62 -3.62 -18.04
C THR A 138 -11.86 -2.64 -19.19
N LEU A 139 -10.93 -1.71 -19.43
CA LEU A 139 -11.00 -0.77 -20.54
C LEU A 139 -10.98 -1.50 -21.89
N THR A 140 -10.10 -2.49 -22.03
CA THR A 140 -9.99 -3.31 -23.25
C THR A 140 -11.30 -4.04 -23.52
N ALA A 141 -11.90 -4.69 -22.51
CA ALA A 141 -13.18 -5.35 -22.66
C ALA A 141 -14.31 -4.36 -23.03
N LEU A 142 -14.33 -3.17 -22.44
CA LEU A 142 -15.29 -2.12 -22.76
C LEU A 142 -15.15 -1.63 -24.21
N ILE A 143 -13.92 -1.43 -24.69
CA ILE A 143 -13.68 -1.04 -26.09
C ILE A 143 -14.12 -2.17 -27.02
N SER A 144 -13.67 -3.40 -26.78
CA SER A 144 -14.01 -4.56 -27.61
C SER A 144 -15.51 -4.81 -27.70
N SER A 145 -16.25 -4.67 -26.59
CA SER A 145 -17.71 -4.82 -26.58
C SER A 145 -18.47 -3.74 -27.35
N ARG A 146 -17.84 -2.61 -27.67
CA ARG A 146 -18.42 -1.52 -28.47
C ARG A 146 -18.07 -1.62 -29.95
N LEU A 147 -17.14 -2.49 -30.34
CA LEU A 147 -16.78 -2.70 -31.74
C LEU A 147 -17.84 -3.58 -32.42
N THR A 148 -18.46 -3.07 -33.47
CA THR A 148 -19.36 -3.84 -34.32
C THR A 148 -18.57 -4.74 -35.27
N LEU A 149 -19.16 -5.85 -35.72
CA LEU A 149 -18.54 -6.75 -36.70
C LEU A 149 -18.09 -6.00 -37.95
N GLU A 150 -18.93 -5.09 -38.46
CA GLU A 150 -18.63 -4.21 -39.60
C GLU A 150 -17.39 -3.34 -39.36
N SER A 151 -17.22 -2.81 -38.14
CA SER A 151 -16.04 -2.00 -37.80
C SER A 151 -14.79 -2.87 -37.75
N VAL A 152 -14.88 -4.09 -37.20
CA VAL A 152 -13.77 -5.05 -37.17
C VAL A 152 -13.36 -5.44 -38.59
N GLU A 153 -14.31 -5.78 -39.45
CA GLU A 153 -14.06 -6.12 -40.85
C GLU A 153 -13.37 -4.98 -41.61
N ARG A 154 -13.84 -3.74 -41.44
CA ARG A 154 -13.20 -2.55 -42.03
C ARG A 154 -11.77 -2.35 -41.54
N ILE A 155 -11.51 -2.52 -40.24
CA ILE A 155 -10.17 -2.40 -39.66
C ILE A 155 -9.24 -3.47 -40.23
N VAL A 156 -9.69 -4.73 -40.28
CA VAL A 156 -8.91 -5.85 -40.83
C VAL A 156 -8.59 -5.63 -42.31
N ALA A 157 -9.58 -5.21 -43.10
CA ALA A 157 -9.39 -4.91 -44.52
C ALA A 157 -8.38 -3.76 -44.74
N LEU A 158 -8.41 -2.72 -43.90
CA LEU A 158 -7.46 -1.61 -43.96
C LEU A 158 -6.04 -2.07 -43.64
N VAL A 159 -5.85 -2.91 -42.61
CA VAL A 159 -4.53 -3.46 -42.26
C VAL A 159 -3.99 -4.37 -43.35
N ALA A 160 -4.83 -5.21 -43.96
CA ALA A 160 -4.43 -6.11 -45.04
C ALA A 160 -4.18 -5.39 -46.38
N GLY A 161 -4.73 -4.18 -46.57
CA GLY A 161 -4.54 -3.35 -47.75
C GLY A 161 -3.25 -2.52 -47.74
N ALA A 162 -2.63 -2.32 -46.58
CA ALA A 162 -1.42 -1.50 -46.42
C ALA A 162 -0.12 -2.20 -46.93
N ASP A 163 -0.18 -3.51 -47.20
CA ASP A 163 0.94 -4.29 -47.79
C ASP A 163 0.95 -4.28 -49.32
N LYS A 164 0.04 -3.55 -49.98
CA LYS A 164 -0.14 -3.60 -51.45
C LYS A 164 0.33 -2.38 -52.23
N ASP A 165 0.98 -1.41 -51.59
CA ASP A 165 1.58 -0.26 -52.25
C ASP A 165 3.12 -0.26 -52.14
N ASP A 166 3.76 -1.22 -52.83
CA ASP A 166 5.03 -0.93 -53.48
C ASP A 166 5.13 -1.70 -54.81
N PRO A 167 4.57 -1.17 -55.92
CA PRO A 167 4.96 -1.62 -57.23
C PRO A 167 6.33 -1.00 -57.54
N ASP A 168 7.35 -1.83 -57.40
CA ASP A 168 8.66 -1.68 -58.03
C ASP A 168 8.45 -1.32 -59.51
N VAL A 169 8.57 -0.03 -59.84
CA VAL A 169 8.67 0.46 -61.21
C VAL A 169 10.11 0.92 -61.41
N MET A 170 10.93 0.02 -61.93
CA MET A 170 11.96 0.42 -62.87
C MET A 170 12.19 -0.70 -63.89
N THR A 171 11.62 -0.50 -65.07
CA THR A 171 12.09 -1.11 -66.32
C THR A 171 13.36 -0.41 -66.76
#